data_AF-A0A0B5EQS2-F1
#
_entry.id   AF-A0A0B5EQS2-F1
#
_cell.length_a   1.000
_cell.length_b   1.000
_cell.length_c   1.000
_cell.angle_alpha   90.00
_cell.angle_beta   90.00
_cell.angle_gamma   90.00
#
_symmetry.space_group_name_H-M   'P 1'
#
loop_
_entity.id
_entity.type
_entity.pdbx_description
1 polymer ?
#
loop_
_entity_poly.entity_id
_entity_poly.type
_entity_poly.pdbx_seq_one_letter_code
_entity_poly.pdbx_strand_id
1 'polypeptide(L)' 'MGRGNLSDEQWTMLEPLLPVAMWGRPAVGRQKLIVGIRWRVRTGAPWRDLPSEGTA' A
#
# COMPACT_ATOMS: atom_id res chain seq x y z
N MET A 1 -6.23 -9.14 -13.84
CA MET A 1 -6.50 -8.64 -12.48
C MET A 1 -5.66 -9.47 -11.51
N GLY A 2 -4.43 -9.02 -11.23
CA GLY A 2 -3.51 -9.75 -10.36
C GLY A 2 -3.97 -9.70 -8.91
N ARG A 3 -3.88 -10.82 -8.19
CA ARG A 3 -4.23 -10.95 -6.76
C ARG A 3 -3.20 -10.26 -5.85
N GLY A 4 -2.98 -8.96 -6.06
CA GLY A 4 -1.95 -8.18 -5.37
C GLY A 4 -2.24 -6.67 -5.29
N ASN A 5 -2.94 -6.12 -6.28
CA ASN A 5 -3.28 -4.70 -6.29
C ASN A 5 -4.58 -4.43 -5.51
N LEU A 6 -4.55 -3.38 -4.70
CA LEU A 6 -5.73 -2.85 -4.03
C LEU A 6 -6.52 -2.05 -5.08
N SER A 7 -7.77 -2.44 -5.37
CA SER A 7 -8.60 -1.66 -6.29
C SER A 7 -8.92 -0.29 -5.68
N ASP A 8 -9.24 0.69 -6.53
CA ASP A 8 -9.64 2.03 -6.06
C ASP A 8 -10.87 1.98 -5.15
N GLU A 9 -11.79 1.04 -5.40
CA GLU A 9 -12.95 0.78 -4.55
C GLU A 9 -12.53 0.26 -3.16
N GLN A 10 -11.62 -0.72 -3.11
CA GLN A 10 -11.09 -1.24 -1.85
C GLN A 10 -10.29 -0.17 -1.10
N TRP A 11 -9.55 0.68 -1.82
CA TRP A 11 -8.85 1.81 -1.24
C TRP A 11 -9.82 2.81 -0.62
N THR A 12 -10.91 3.13 -1.31
CA THR A 12 -11.92 4.08 -0.83
C THR A 12 -12.58 3.61 0.47
N MET A 13 -12.76 2.30 0.65
CA MET A 13 -13.26 1.72 1.91
C MET A 13 -12.20 1.75 3.03
N LEU A 14 -10.93 1.58 2.69
CA LEU A 14 -9.83 1.46 3.66
C LEU A 14 -9.31 2.84 4.12
N GLU A 15 -9.18 3.80 3.22
CA GLU A 15 -8.63 5.12 3.49
C GLU A 15 -9.20 5.82 4.74
N PRO A 16 -10.53 5.88 4.96
CA PRO A 16 -11.08 6.55 6.14
C PRO A 16 -10.78 5.83 7.46
N LEU A 17 -10.39 4.56 7.42
CA LEU A 17 -10.05 3.77 8.61
C LEU A 17 -8.58 3.93 9.00
N LEU A 18 -7.75 4.48 8.11
CA LEU A 18 -6.33 4.67 8.39
C LEU A 18 -6.15 5.86 9.33
N PRO A 19 -5.25 5.76 10.31
CA PRO A 19 -4.94 6.88 11.19
C PRO A 19 -4.38 8.03 10.34
N VAL A 20 -5.09 9.16 10.36
CA VAL A 20 -4.57 10.41 9.82
C VAL A 20 -3.57 10.92 10.84
N ALA A 21 -2.29 10.99 10.46
CA ALA A 21 -1.27 11.56 11.31
C ALA A 21 -1.64 13.02 11.63
N MET A 22 -2.00 13.27 12.89
CA MET A 22 -2.36 14.62 13.36
C MET A 22 -1.13 15.53 13.44
N TRP A 23 0.05 14.95 13.69
CA TRP A 23 1.33 15.64 13.76
C TRP A 23 2.40 14.92 12.93
N GLY A 24 3.31 15.68 12.33
CA GLY A 24 4.42 15.16 11.51
C GLY A 24 4.21 15.35 10.00
N ARG A 25 5.07 14.72 9.20
CA ARG A 25 4.99 14.75 7.72
C ARG A 25 3.72 14.01 7.29
N PRO A 26 2.86 14.62 6.44
CA PRO A 26 1.75 13.90 5.82
C PRO A 26 2.27 12.65 5.14
N ALA A 27 1.61 11.51 5.36
CA ALA A 27 1.97 10.28 4.67
C ALA A 27 1.62 10.44 3.19
N VAL A 28 2.58 10.87 2.38
CA VAL A 28 2.44 10.92 0.92
C VAL A 28 2.58 9.50 0.39
N GLY A 29 1.61 9.01 -0.39
CA GLY A 29 1.67 7.68 -0.98
C GLY A 29 1.26 6.52 -0.05
N ARG A 30 0.32 6.73 0.88
CA ARG A 30 -0.23 5.68 1.79
C ARG A 30 -0.70 4.43 1.05
N GLN A 31 -1.34 4.60 -0.10
CA GLN A 31 -1.81 3.49 -0.94
C GLN A 31 -0.64 2.62 -1.41
N LYS A 32 0.43 3.24 -1.91
CA LYS A 32 1.64 2.54 -2.35
C LYS A 32 2.33 1.82 -1.19
N LEU A 33 2.37 2.46 -0.01
CA LEU A 33 2.91 1.85 1.20
C LEU A 33 2.13 0.60 1.60
N ILE A 34 0.79 0.67 1.62
CA ILE A 34 -0.07 -0.47 1.99
C ILE A 34 0.02 -1.60 0.97
N VAL A 35 0.02 -1.28 -0.33
CA VAL A 35 0.24 -2.27 -1.40
C VAL A 35 1.60 -2.95 -1.23
N GLY A 36 2.66 -2.18 -0.93
CA GLY A 36 3.99 -2.73 -0.68
C GLY A 36 4.10 -3.60 0.57
N ILE A 37 3.47 -3.19 1.69
CA ILE A 37 3.39 -4.01 2.91
C ILE A 37 2.69 -5.34 2.59
N ARG A 38 1.53 -5.28 1.91
CA ARG A 38 0.74 -6.48 1.57
C ARG A 38 1.53 -7.42 0.67
N TRP A 39 2.24 -6.88 -0.32
CA TRP A 39 3.12 -7.66 -1.20
C TRP A 39 4.21 -8.36 -0.39
N ARG A 40 4.95 -7.61 0.44
CA ARG A 40 6.05 -8.13 1.24
C ARG A 40 5.61 -9.19 2.27
N VAL A 41 4.46 -8.99 2.92
CA VAL A 41 3.89 -10.00 3.84
C VAL A 41 3.55 -11.30 3.09
N ARG A 42 3.05 -11.19 1.85
CA ARG A 42 2.70 -12.35 1.02
C ARG A 42 3.93 -13.06 0.44
N THR A 43 4.96 -12.33 0.04
CA THR A 43 6.13 -12.88 -0.67
C THR A 43 7.29 -13.22 0.25
N GLY A 44 7.35 -12.62 1.45
CA GLY A 44 8.51 -12.70 2.34
C GLY A 44 9.75 -11.96 1.82
N ALA A 45 9.63 -11.23 0.71
CA ALA A 45 10.75 -10.57 0.05
C ALA A 45 11.22 -9.32 0.81
N PRO A 46 12.52 -8.96 0.72
CA PRO A 46 13.05 -7.76 1.36
C PRO A 46 12.49 -6.48 0.72
N TRP A 47 12.50 -5.37 1.46
CA TRP A 47 12.05 -4.05 0.97
C TRP A 47 12.78 -3.58 -0.31
N ARG A 48 13.99 -4.08 -0.57
CA ARG A 48 14.76 -3.73 -1.78
C ARG A 48 14.16 -4.30 -3.06
N ASP A 49 13.40 -5.40 -2.95
CA ASP A 49 12.81 -6.08 -4.11
C ASP A 49 11.39 -5.61 -4.38
N LEU A 50 10.97 -4.54 -3.70
CA LEU A 50 9.65 -4.01 -3.89
C LEU A 50 9.55 -3.45 -5.30
N PRO A 51 8.57 -3.91 -6.10
CA PRO A 51 8.43 -3.42 -7.46
C PRO A 51 8.21 -1.90 -7.40
N SER A 52 9.10 -1.16 -8.05
CA SER A 52 9.13 0.32 -8.09
C SER A 52 7.87 0.89 -8.75
N GLU A 53 7.14 0.05 -9.46
CA GLU A 53 5.88 0.35 -10.09
C GLU A 53 4.87 -0.69 -9.56
N GLY A 54 3.73 -0.25 -9.03
CA GLY A 54 2.66 -1.17 -8.71
C GLY A 54 2.12 -1.75 -10.01
N THR A 55 2.63 -2.91 -10.43
CA THR A 55 2.24 -3.54 -11.70
C THR A 55 1.47 -4.84 -11.46
N ALA A 56 0.30 -4.91 -12.12
CA ALA A 56 -0.59 -6.04 -12.42
C ALA A 56 -1.72 -6.44 -11.43
#